data_AF-A0A5N6SDW1-F1
#
_entry.id   AF-A0A5N6SDW1-F1
#
_cell.length_a   1.000
_cell.length_b   1.000
_cell.length_c   1.000
_cell.angle_alpha   90.00
_cell.angle_beta   90.00
_cell.angle_gamma   90.00
#
_symmetry.space_group_name_H-M   'P 1'
#
loop_
_entity.id
_entity.type
_entity.pdbx_description
1 polymer ?
#
loop_
_entity_poly.entity_id
_entity_poly.type
_entity_poly.pdbx_seq_one_letter_code
_entity_poly.pdbx_strand_id
1 'polypeptide(L)'
;MVLLESEPFTSTGLVTWPDFWANTAAPVYFNISRQPEPSSTTRQATEAGIMLVSKPTHTHSLLLAAYYNYYGPNYYYSLLGQGAPGAGDKDTFLHAATALNQSFYAVSETVVDLGNVTPWNSQVAINAGYVQADPIQDYNLTSQGQWRVRDLSVAKPPRVFFVHAGAPEFNPGKELLGPKLRGFDGNPTRLWTYPLDAMRRLGYDAEQRFWEETMSVACTMETVFVTWKSKSGLCDGVRAHWKAVFENPNLEVPTFTD
;
A
#
# COMPACT_ATOMS: atom_id res chain seq x y z
N MET A 1 -12.44 -10.90 -13.00
CA MET A 1 -11.13 -10.45 -12.48
C MET A 1 -10.69 -9.29 -13.36
N VAL A 2 -11.19 -8.08 -13.09
CA VAL A 2 -11.19 -6.97 -14.07
C VAL A 2 -9.80 -6.40 -14.35
N LEU A 3 -8.91 -6.34 -13.35
CA LEU A 3 -7.60 -5.68 -13.48
C LEU A 3 -6.66 -6.34 -14.51
N LEU A 4 -6.61 -7.68 -14.54
CA LEU A 4 -5.72 -8.39 -15.46
C LEU A 4 -6.24 -8.43 -16.91
N GLU A 5 -7.46 -7.95 -17.12
CA GLU A 5 -8.18 -7.95 -18.40
C GLU A 5 -8.44 -6.52 -18.90
N SER A 6 -7.91 -5.50 -18.20
CA SER A 6 -8.16 -4.08 -18.50
C SER A 6 -6.87 -3.29 -18.65
N GLU A 7 -6.96 -2.14 -19.31
CA GLU A 7 -5.91 -1.13 -19.27
C GLU A 7 -5.72 -0.59 -17.85
N PRO A 8 -4.49 -0.31 -17.40
CA PRO A 8 -3.26 -0.30 -18.19
C PRO A 8 -2.53 -1.65 -18.31
N PHE A 9 -3.03 -2.72 -17.67
CA PHE A 9 -2.31 -3.98 -17.61
C PHE A 9 -2.21 -4.68 -18.97
N THR A 10 -3.27 -4.65 -19.78
CA THR A 10 -3.32 -5.32 -21.09
C THR A 10 -2.31 -4.76 -22.08
N SER A 11 -2.06 -3.44 -22.10
CA SER A 11 -1.07 -2.84 -22.99
C SER A 11 0.36 -2.89 -22.43
N THR A 12 0.52 -2.75 -21.11
CA THR A 12 1.85 -2.60 -20.52
C THR A 12 2.44 -3.90 -19.98
N GLY A 13 1.63 -4.80 -19.44
CA GLY A 13 2.08 -6.03 -18.81
C GLY A 13 2.80 -5.87 -17.45
N LEU A 14 3.01 -4.65 -16.97
CA LEU A 14 3.55 -4.36 -15.64
C LEU A 14 2.85 -3.11 -15.08
N VAL A 15 2.16 -3.27 -13.95
CA VAL A 15 1.53 -2.17 -13.23
C VAL A 15 2.05 -2.13 -11.80
N THR A 16 2.53 -0.97 -11.37
CA THR A 16 3.09 -0.76 -10.03
C THR A 16 2.43 0.43 -9.34
N TRP A 17 2.43 0.43 -8.01
CA TRP A 17 1.90 1.53 -7.21
C TRP A 17 2.99 2.35 -6.56
N PRO A 18 2.72 3.63 -6.28
CA PRO A 18 3.71 4.50 -5.66
C PRO A 18 3.90 4.16 -4.17
N ASP A 19 5.11 4.43 -3.69
CA ASP A 19 5.42 4.65 -2.26
C ASP A 19 5.41 6.17 -1.98
N PHE A 20 5.54 6.58 -0.72
CA PHE A 20 5.57 7.99 -0.29
C PHE A 20 6.78 8.77 -0.79
N TRP A 21 7.81 8.08 -1.27
CA TRP A 21 9.10 8.67 -1.60
C TRP A 21 9.22 9.01 -3.08
N ALA A 22 10.08 9.99 -3.39
CA ALA A 22 10.52 10.21 -4.77
C ALA A 22 11.48 9.11 -5.20
N ASN A 23 11.68 8.94 -6.51
CA ASN A 23 12.77 8.12 -7.02
C ASN A 23 14.13 8.75 -6.63
N THR A 24 14.94 8.01 -5.87
CA THR A 24 16.25 8.44 -5.40
C THR A 24 17.39 7.63 -6.01
N ALA A 25 17.22 6.99 -7.17
CA ALA A 25 18.32 6.25 -7.79
C ALA A 25 19.52 7.15 -8.11
N ALA A 26 20.71 6.71 -7.72
CA ALA A 26 21.95 7.45 -7.92
C ALA A 26 22.29 7.51 -9.43
N PRO A 27 22.84 8.64 -9.93
CA PRO A 27 23.22 8.80 -11.35
C PRO A 27 24.12 7.66 -11.89
N VAL A 28 24.97 7.10 -11.04
CA VAL A 28 25.85 5.98 -11.40
C VAL A 28 25.09 4.71 -11.78
N TYR A 29 23.88 4.49 -11.24
CA TYR A 29 23.03 3.37 -11.66
C TYR A 29 22.69 3.48 -13.15
N PHE A 30 22.25 4.66 -13.60
CA PHE A 30 21.87 4.90 -14.99
C PHE A 30 23.05 4.76 -15.96
N ASN A 31 24.28 5.08 -15.51
CA ASN A 31 25.49 4.79 -16.27
C ASN A 31 25.75 3.27 -16.39
N ILE A 32 25.68 2.53 -15.28
CA ILE A 32 25.87 1.07 -15.26
C ILE A 32 24.83 0.36 -16.15
N SER A 33 23.56 0.78 -16.04
CA SER A 33 22.43 0.20 -16.74
C SER A 33 22.21 0.78 -18.14
N ARG A 34 23.10 1.69 -18.59
CA ARG A 34 23.12 2.34 -19.91
C ARG A 34 21.80 3.00 -20.31
N GLN A 35 21.21 3.74 -19.38
CA GLN A 35 19.96 4.48 -19.58
C GLN A 35 20.16 5.98 -19.36
N PRO A 36 19.31 6.82 -19.96
CA PRO A 36 19.23 8.21 -19.55
C PRO A 36 18.73 8.32 -18.11
N GLU A 37 19.29 9.26 -17.36
CA GLU A 37 18.80 9.62 -16.03
C GLU A 37 17.48 10.40 -16.17
N PRO A 38 16.37 9.95 -15.57
CA PRO A 38 15.13 10.70 -15.53
C PRO A 38 15.19 11.83 -14.49
N SER A 39 14.32 12.84 -14.59
CA SER A 39 14.12 13.79 -13.50
C SER A 39 13.65 13.04 -12.24
N SER A 40 14.12 13.46 -11.06
CA SER A 40 13.64 12.91 -9.78
C SER A 40 12.14 13.14 -9.57
N THR A 41 11.55 14.11 -10.27
CA THR A 41 10.11 14.43 -10.27
C THR A 41 9.31 13.69 -11.34
N THR A 42 9.94 12.83 -12.16
CA THR A 42 9.24 12.11 -13.23
C THR A 42 8.19 11.15 -12.68
N ARG A 43 8.49 10.46 -11.58
CA ARG A 43 7.59 9.51 -10.91
C ARG A 43 8.01 9.27 -9.46
N GLN A 44 7.08 8.81 -8.65
CA GLN A 44 7.33 8.34 -7.29
C GLN A 44 8.16 7.04 -7.30
N ALA A 45 8.77 6.72 -6.16
CA ALA A 45 9.31 5.40 -5.84
C ALA A 45 8.16 4.37 -5.88
N THR A 46 8.52 3.10 -5.99
CA THR A 46 7.52 2.01 -6.08
C THR A 46 7.31 1.39 -4.71
N GLU A 47 6.10 0.93 -4.44
CA GLU A 47 5.79 0.03 -3.32
C GLU A 47 5.71 -1.41 -3.88
N ALA A 48 6.42 -2.38 -3.27
CA ALA A 48 6.52 -3.76 -3.75
C ALA A 48 5.50 -4.75 -3.17
N GLY A 49 4.81 -4.42 -2.08
CA GLY A 49 3.68 -5.18 -1.56
C GLY A 49 2.46 -5.22 -2.49
N ILE A 50 2.42 -4.41 -3.55
CA ILE A 50 1.48 -4.64 -4.66
C ILE A 50 2.05 -4.34 -6.06
N MET A 51 1.89 -5.32 -6.97
CA MET A 51 2.17 -5.17 -8.39
C MET A 51 1.34 -6.15 -9.25
N LEU A 52 1.10 -5.79 -10.51
CA LEU A 52 0.59 -6.70 -11.53
C LEU A 52 1.71 -6.96 -12.54
N VAL A 53 2.01 -8.22 -12.83
CA VAL A 53 3.07 -8.58 -13.76
C VAL A 53 2.66 -9.73 -14.68
N SER A 54 2.76 -9.49 -15.98
CA SER A 54 2.64 -10.51 -17.02
C SER A 54 3.99 -11.21 -17.17
N LYS A 55 4.09 -12.41 -16.61
CA LYS A 55 5.32 -13.21 -16.69
C LYS A 55 5.81 -13.40 -18.13
N PRO A 56 4.96 -13.72 -19.13
CA PRO A 56 5.42 -13.88 -20.51
C PRO A 56 6.07 -12.62 -21.08
N THR A 57 5.55 -11.43 -20.78
CA THR A 57 6.12 -10.18 -21.32
C THR A 57 7.28 -9.65 -20.48
N HIS A 58 7.32 -9.93 -19.17
CA HIS A 58 8.30 -9.37 -18.22
C HIS A 58 9.29 -10.39 -17.65
N THR A 59 9.48 -11.56 -18.28
CA THR A 59 10.42 -12.58 -17.77
C THR A 59 11.83 -12.02 -17.57
N HIS A 60 12.34 -11.23 -18.53
CA HIS A 60 13.67 -10.62 -18.39
C HIS A 60 13.72 -9.56 -17.27
N SER A 61 12.69 -8.72 -17.13
CA SER A 61 12.57 -7.81 -15.98
C SER A 61 12.59 -8.54 -14.65
N LEU A 62 11.88 -9.66 -14.53
CA LEU A 62 11.86 -10.44 -13.31
C LEU A 62 13.24 -11.06 -12.99
N LEU A 63 13.96 -11.55 -14.01
CA LEU A 63 15.32 -12.07 -13.83
C LEU A 63 16.30 -10.96 -13.41
N LEU A 64 16.22 -9.78 -14.02
CA LEU A 64 17.07 -8.65 -13.68
C LEU A 64 16.73 -8.06 -12.30
N ALA A 65 15.44 -7.97 -11.95
CA ALA A 65 15.00 -7.59 -10.61
C ALA A 65 15.50 -8.60 -9.57
N ALA A 66 15.43 -9.91 -9.85
CA ALA A 66 15.99 -10.94 -8.98
C ALA A 66 17.51 -10.76 -8.79
N TYR A 67 18.24 -10.45 -9.85
CA TYR A 67 19.67 -10.11 -9.77
C TYR A 67 19.92 -8.87 -8.90
N TYR A 68 19.16 -7.79 -9.10
CA TYR A 68 19.25 -6.59 -8.26
C TYR A 68 18.97 -6.88 -6.79
N ASN A 69 17.97 -7.71 -6.49
CA ASN A 69 17.65 -8.09 -5.11
C ASN A 69 18.72 -8.99 -4.48
N TYR A 70 19.25 -9.95 -5.23
CA TYR A 70 20.32 -10.83 -4.75
C TYR A 70 21.58 -10.04 -4.35
N TYR A 71 21.96 -9.06 -5.17
CA TYR A 71 23.06 -8.13 -4.91
C TYR A 71 22.62 -6.84 -4.20
N GLY A 72 21.38 -6.79 -3.72
CA GLY A 72 20.74 -5.63 -3.13
C GLY A 72 21.49 -5.07 -1.94
N PRO A 73 21.70 -5.87 -0.87
CA PRO A 73 22.32 -5.39 0.37
C PRO A 73 23.70 -4.77 0.20
N ASN A 74 24.48 -5.27 -0.76
CA ASN A 74 25.87 -4.85 -0.96
C ASN A 74 26.02 -3.75 -2.01
N TYR A 75 25.06 -3.63 -2.94
CA TYR A 75 25.20 -2.75 -4.10
C TYR A 75 23.88 -2.05 -4.45
N TYR A 76 22.87 -2.81 -4.89
CA TYR A 76 21.73 -2.20 -5.58
C TYR A 76 20.76 -1.43 -4.66
N TYR A 77 20.58 -1.82 -3.40
CA TYR A 77 19.69 -1.06 -2.49
C TYR A 77 20.27 0.32 -2.19
N SER A 78 21.59 0.42 -2.01
CA SER A 78 22.26 1.72 -1.85
C SER A 78 22.24 2.54 -3.14
N LEU A 79 22.40 1.89 -4.31
CA LEU A 79 22.33 2.56 -5.61
C LEU A 79 20.94 3.09 -5.94
N LEU A 80 19.88 2.33 -5.65
CA LEU A 80 18.52 2.67 -6.04
C LEU A 80 17.78 3.50 -4.98
N GLY A 81 18.00 3.21 -3.69
CA GLY A 81 17.31 3.88 -2.59
C GLY A 81 18.13 4.97 -1.90
N GLN A 82 19.47 5.00 -2.06
CA GLN A 82 20.38 5.94 -1.37
C GLN A 82 20.16 6.04 0.15
N GLY A 83 19.80 4.94 0.81
CA GLY A 83 19.54 4.90 2.26
C GLY A 83 18.19 5.47 2.69
N ALA A 84 17.28 5.74 1.74
CA ALA A 84 15.91 6.15 2.05
C ALA A 84 15.16 5.10 2.88
N PRO A 85 14.15 5.51 3.69
CA PRO A 85 13.32 4.57 4.43
C PRO A 85 12.68 3.51 3.53
N GLY A 86 12.69 2.26 3.99
CA GLY A 86 12.19 1.13 3.21
C GLY A 86 13.02 0.81 1.97
N ALA A 87 14.29 1.22 1.90
CA ALA A 87 15.20 0.77 0.85
C ALA A 87 15.27 -0.77 0.80
N GLY A 88 15.05 -1.33 -0.38
CA GLY A 88 14.93 -2.77 -0.56
C GLY A 88 14.48 -3.12 -1.97
N ASP A 89 13.64 -4.15 -2.06
CA ASP A 89 13.10 -4.71 -3.29
C ASP A 89 12.21 -3.75 -4.08
N LYS A 90 11.53 -2.85 -3.38
CA LYS A 90 10.55 -1.91 -3.93
C LYS A 90 10.97 -1.20 -5.22
N ASP A 91 12.18 -0.65 -5.27
CA ASP A 91 12.64 0.12 -6.43
C ASP A 91 13.27 -0.77 -7.52
N THR A 92 13.48 -2.07 -7.27
CA THR A 92 14.17 -2.95 -8.23
C THR A 92 13.35 -3.25 -9.49
N PHE A 93 12.02 -3.33 -9.38
CA PHE A 93 11.15 -3.80 -10.46
C PHE A 93 11.05 -2.81 -11.62
N LEU A 94 10.70 -1.54 -11.33
CA LEU A 94 10.65 -0.52 -12.38
C LEU A 94 12.03 -0.22 -12.97
N HIS A 95 13.08 -0.25 -12.15
CA HIS A 95 14.45 -0.07 -12.63
C HIS A 95 14.90 -1.19 -13.57
N ALA A 96 14.49 -2.45 -13.31
CA ALA A 96 14.73 -3.56 -14.21
C ALA A 96 13.95 -3.39 -15.53
N ALA A 97 12.67 -2.99 -15.46
CA ALA A 97 11.85 -2.75 -16.63
C ALA A 97 12.40 -1.63 -17.53
N THR A 98 12.84 -0.51 -16.95
CA THR A 98 13.47 0.58 -17.71
C THR A 98 14.79 0.14 -18.32
N ALA A 99 15.58 -0.70 -17.64
CA ALA A 99 16.85 -1.22 -18.16
C ALA A 99 16.73 -2.13 -19.36
N LEU A 100 15.61 -2.81 -19.47
CA LEU A 100 15.31 -3.70 -20.56
C LEU A 100 14.38 -3.05 -21.60
N ASN A 101 14.13 -1.74 -21.48
CA ASN A 101 13.22 -0.98 -22.33
C ASN A 101 11.83 -1.65 -22.44
N GLN A 102 11.31 -2.17 -21.32
CA GLN A 102 10.00 -2.81 -21.25
C GLN A 102 8.93 -1.80 -20.83
N SER A 103 7.73 -1.95 -21.38
CA SER A 103 6.58 -1.11 -21.07
C SER A 103 6.07 -1.36 -19.65
N PHE A 104 5.67 -0.30 -18.95
CA PHE A 104 5.02 -0.40 -17.65
C PHE A 104 4.07 0.77 -17.45
N TYR A 105 3.16 0.63 -16.48
CA TYR A 105 2.38 1.71 -15.93
C TYR A 105 2.68 1.87 -14.45
N ALA A 106 3.20 3.03 -14.06
CA ALA A 106 3.35 3.42 -12.67
C ALA A 106 2.14 4.31 -12.29
N VAL A 107 1.31 3.84 -11.36
CA VAL A 107 0.14 4.59 -10.88
C VAL A 107 0.59 5.96 -10.37
N SER A 108 -0.13 7.01 -10.79
CA SER A 108 0.26 8.40 -10.59
C SER A 108 -0.35 9.01 -9.32
N GLU A 109 -1.59 8.66 -9.01
CA GLU A 109 -2.28 9.14 -7.81
C GLU A 109 -1.46 8.82 -6.56
N THR A 110 -1.21 9.84 -5.75
CA THR A 110 -0.33 9.75 -4.58
C THR A 110 -0.90 8.81 -3.52
N VAL A 111 -0.01 8.17 -2.78
CA VAL A 111 -0.36 7.39 -1.58
C VAL A 111 -1.02 8.30 -0.55
N VAL A 112 -2.02 7.79 0.16
CA VAL A 112 -2.68 8.53 1.26
C VAL A 112 -2.60 7.73 2.54
N ASP A 113 -2.01 8.32 3.58
CA ASP A 113 -1.97 7.72 4.92
C ASP A 113 -3.39 7.49 5.47
N LEU A 114 -3.57 6.38 6.19
CA LEU A 114 -4.76 6.10 6.99
C LEU A 114 -4.39 6.05 8.47
N GLY A 115 -5.29 6.52 9.32
CA GLY A 115 -5.07 6.45 10.75
C GLY A 115 -6.17 7.04 11.61
N ASN A 116 -5.83 7.26 12.88
CA ASN A 116 -6.70 7.92 13.86
C ASN A 116 -6.25 9.35 14.13
N VAL A 117 -7.19 10.29 14.07
CA VAL A 117 -6.94 11.71 14.35
C VAL A 117 -6.46 11.91 15.80
N THR A 118 -5.49 12.80 15.98
CA THR A 118 -5.00 13.17 17.31
C THR A 118 -5.92 14.21 17.98
N PRO A 119 -6.18 14.12 19.30
CA PRO A 119 -7.06 15.06 20.01
C PRO A 119 -6.56 16.51 19.99
N TRP A 120 -5.26 16.71 19.86
CA TRP A 120 -4.64 18.04 19.88
C TRP A 120 -4.51 18.68 18.49
N ASN A 121 -4.64 17.91 17.40
CA ASN A 121 -4.61 18.43 16.04
C ASN A 121 -5.45 17.55 15.09
N SER A 122 -6.54 18.12 14.58
CA SER A 122 -7.48 17.45 13.67
C SER A 122 -6.91 17.13 12.29
N GLN A 123 -5.72 17.65 11.96
CA GLN A 123 -5.03 17.41 10.69
C GLN A 123 -3.91 16.37 10.82
N VAL A 124 -3.61 15.91 12.03
CA VAL A 124 -2.56 14.92 12.30
C VAL A 124 -3.23 13.63 12.74
N ALA A 125 -2.86 12.52 12.09
CA ALA A 125 -3.31 11.19 12.44
C ALA A 125 -2.13 10.29 12.85
N ILE A 126 -2.38 9.38 13.79
CA ILE A 126 -1.49 8.26 14.06
C ILE A 126 -1.69 7.25 12.94
N ASN A 127 -0.65 7.06 12.13
CA ASN A 127 -0.66 6.12 11.01
C ASN A 127 -1.02 4.70 11.49
N ALA A 128 -1.94 4.06 10.76
CA ALA A 128 -2.34 2.67 10.92
C ALA A 128 -2.37 1.91 9.57
N GLY A 129 -1.83 2.52 8.52
CA GLY A 129 -1.78 1.99 7.17
C GLY A 129 -1.83 3.11 6.15
N TYR A 130 -2.01 2.76 4.89
CA TYR A 130 -2.18 3.73 3.81
C TYR A 130 -2.92 3.10 2.63
N VAL A 131 -3.46 3.95 1.76
CA VAL A 131 -4.24 3.52 0.60
C VAL A 131 -3.63 3.93 -0.71
N GLN A 132 -3.90 3.10 -1.71
CA GLN A 132 -3.43 3.25 -3.06
C GLN A 132 -4.60 3.12 -4.05
N ALA A 133 -4.51 3.88 -5.13
CA ALA A 133 -5.60 4.09 -6.08
C ALA A 133 -5.87 2.91 -7.01
N ASP A 134 -7.08 2.86 -7.56
CA ASP A 134 -7.41 2.01 -8.70
C ASP A 134 -6.59 2.41 -9.95
N PRO A 135 -5.86 1.46 -10.56
CA PRO A 135 -4.96 1.76 -11.68
C PRO A 135 -5.71 2.00 -12.99
N ILE A 136 -6.92 1.44 -13.16
CA ILE A 136 -7.78 1.67 -14.34
C ILE A 136 -8.28 3.12 -14.32
N GLN A 137 -8.78 3.58 -13.17
CA GLN A 137 -9.28 4.95 -13.04
C GLN A 137 -8.17 5.98 -13.13
N ASP A 138 -7.02 5.72 -12.48
CA ASP A 138 -5.84 6.56 -12.61
C ASP A 138 -5.35 6.62 -14.07
N TYR A 139 -5.26 5.48 -14.77
CA TYR A 139 -4.89 5.44 -16.20
C TYR A 139 -5.87 6.21 -17.10
N ASN A 140 -7.17 6.12 -16.85
CA ASN A 140 -8.17 6.86 -17.62
C ASN A 140 -7.96 8.37 -17.53
N LEU A 141 -7.55 8.90 -16.37
CA LEU A 141 -7.22 10.31 -16.20
C LEU A 141 -5.90 10.67 -16.89
N THR A 142 -4.84 9.90 -16.61
CA THR A 142 -3.49 10.22 -17.11
C THR A 142 -3.39 10.10 -18.63
N SER A 143 -4.11 9.15 -19.24
CA SER A 143 -4.22 9.01 -20.70
C SER A 143 -4.89 10.21 -21.40
N GLN A 144 -5.68 10.99 -20.66
CA GLN A 144 -6.29 12.25 -21.13
C GLN A 144 -5.44 13.48 -20.77
N GLY A 145 -4.23 13.28 -20.24
CA GLY A 145 -3.35 14.36 -19.77
C GLY A 145 -3.78 14.99 -18.45
N GLN A 146 -4.71 14.37 -17.71
CA GLN A 146 -5.15 14.84 -16.40
C GLN A 146 -4.31 14.20 -15.30
N TRP A 147 -3.30 14.95 -14.81
CA TRP A 147 -2.34 14.47 -13.81
C TRP A 147 -2.63 15.08 -12.44
N ARG A 148 -3.42 14.41 -11.61
CA ARG A 148 -3.78 14.89 -10.27
C ARG A 148 -2.58 15.10 -9.35
N VAL A 149 -1.52 14.32 -9.51
CA VAL A 149 -0.23 14.51 -8.80
C VAL A 149 0.41 15.89 -9.04
N ARG A 150 0.03 16.59 -10.12
CA ARG A 150 0.48 17.95 -10.43
C ARG A 150 -0.52 19.02 -10.03
N ASP A 151 -1.81 18.74 -10.19
CA ASP A 151 -2.91 19.65 -9.86
C ASP A 151 -4.15 18.83 -9.44
N LEU A 152 -4.51 18.89 -8.17
CA LEU A 152 -5.64 18.14 -7.60
C LEU A 152 -7.00 18.57 -8.16
N SER A 153 -7.10 19.73 -8.81
CA SER A 153 -8.36 20.28 -9.32
C SER A 153 -8.79 19.71 -10.68
N VAL A 154 -7.89 19.03 -11.40
CA VAL A 154 -8.13 18.59 -12.79
C VAL A 154 -9.18 17.48 -12.93
N ALA A 155 -9.42 16.71 -11.87
CA ALA A 155 -10.37 15.59 -11.85
C ALA A 155 -10.70 15.20 -10.40
N LYS A 156 -11.74 14.39 -10.19
CA LYS A 156 -11.97 13.73 -8.88
C LYS A 156 -10.92 12.62 -8.64
N PRO A 157 -10.57 12.32 -7.37
CA PRO A 157 -9.64 11.24 -7.07
C PRO A 157 -10.17 9.87 -7.53
N PRO A 158 -9.31 9.01 -8.09
CA PRO A 158 -9.62 7.59 -8.27
C PRO A 158 -10.03 6.94 -6.95
N ARG A 159 -10.93 5.97 -7.02
CA ARG A 159 -11.31 5.14 -5.86
C ARG A 159 -10.08 4.46 -5.27
N VAL A 160 -10.14 4.14 -3.98
CA VAL A 160 -9.14 3.27 -3.35
C VAL A 160 -9.29 1.87 -3.91
N PHE A 161 -8.15 1.23 -4.16
CA PHE A 161 -8.06 -0.16 -4.57
C PHE A 161 -7.43 -1.05 -3.51
N PHE A 162 -6.36 -0.58 -2.87
CA PHE A 162 -5.58 -1.37 -1.94
C PHE A 162 -5.32 -0.61 -0.63
N VAL A 163 -5.35 -1.34 0.49
CA VAL A 163 -4.99 -0.85 1.82
C VAL A 163 -3.74 -1.60 2.28
N HIS A 164 -2.64 -0.90 2.44
CA HIS A 164 -1.46 -1.43 3.14
C HIS A 164 -1.65 -1.30 4.64
N ALA A 165 -2.01 -2.41 5.29
CA ALA A 165 -2.14 -2.49 6.74
C ALA A 165 -0.78 -2.75 7.40
N GLY A 166 -0.13 -1.71 7.93
CA GLY A 166 1.27 -1.81 8.38
C GLY A 166 1.54 -1.53 9.86
N ALA A 167 0.64 -0.87 10.58
CA ALA A 167 0.94 -0.40 11.94
C ALA A 167 -0.31 -0.28 12.82
N PRO A 168 -0.91 -1.39 13.29
CA PRO A 168 -0.35 -2.74 13.24
C PRO A 168 -0.69 -3.50 11.94
N GLU A 169 0.12 -4.50 11.62
CA GLU A 169 -0.30 -5.58 10.71
C GLU A 169 -1.54 -6.27 11.29
N PHE A 170 -2.46 -6.73 10.43
CA PHE A 170 -3.66 -7.48 10.85
C PHE A 170 -3.31 -8.93 11.26
N ASN A 171 -2.51 -9.05 12.33
CA ASN A 171 -2.04 -10.30 12.89
C ASN A 171 -2.28 -10.31 14.41
N PRO A 172 -3.34 -10.98 14.90
CA PRO A 172 -3.67 -11.00 16.33
C PRO A 172 -2.60 -11.67 17.20
N GLY A 173 -1.80 -12.58 16.65
CA GLY A 173 -0.69 -13.19 17.38
C GLY A 173 0.56 -12.31 17.53
N LYS A 174 0.57 -11.12 16.93
CA LYS A 174 1.63 -10.11 17.07
C LYS A 174 1.08 -8.83 17.73
N GLU A 175 1.19 -7.69 17.05
CA GLU A 175 0.94 -6.34 17.57
C GLU A 175 -0.52 -5.88 17.39
N LEU A 176 -1.35 -6.63 16.64
CA LEU A 176 -2.71 -6.19 16.32
C LEU A 176 -3.52 -5.93 17.59
N LEU A 177 -3.55 -6.87 18.54
CA LEU A 177 -4.26 -6.74 19.81
C LEU A 177 -3.53 -5.85 20.84
N GLY A 178 -2.63 -5.00 20.36
CA GLY A 178 -1.81 -4.11 21.16
C GLY A 178 -2.44 -2.73 21.44
N PRO A 179 -1.63 -1.78 21.94
CA PRO A 179 -2.11 -0.46 22.38
C PRO A 179 -2.78 0.39 21.29
N LYS A 180 -2.46 0.14 20.00
CA LYS A 180 -3.03 0.92 18.87
C LYS A 180 -4.53 0.71 18.66
N LEU A 181 -5.12 -0.34 19.23
CA LEU A 181 -6.58 -0.53 19.25
C LEU A 181 -7.27 0.28 20.34
N ARG A 182 -6.54 1.08 21.11
CA ARG A 182 -7.11 2.00 22.11
C ARG A 182 -6.96 3.43 21.63
N GLY A 183 -8.07 4.16 21.62
CA GLY A 183 -8.11 5.58 21.38
C GLY A 183 -7.41 6.34 22.50
N PHE A 184 -7.26 7.65 22.30
CA PHE A 184 -6.64 8.55 23.29
C PHE A 184 -7.46 8.71 24.57
N ASP A 185 -8.73 8.33 24.54
CA ASP A 185 -9.63 8.22 25.69
C ASP A 185 -9.48 6.87 26.44
N GLY A 186 -8.64 5.96 25.94
CA GLY A 186 -8.40 4.63 26.48
C GLY A 186 -9.40 3.55 26.04
N ASN A 187 -10.45 3.94 25.30
CA ASN A 187 -11.48 3.03 24.82
C ASN A 187 -11.05 2.32 23.53
N PRO A 188 -11.58 1.12 23.23
CA PRO A 188 -11.35 0.48 21.95
C PRO A 188 -11.75 1.36 20.76
N THR A 189 -10.92 1.43 19.73
CA THR A 189 -11.13 2.28 18.53
C THR A 189 -10.83 1.53 17.24
N ARG A 190 -11.43 2.02 16.14
CA ARG A 190 -11.08 1.68 14.76
C ARG A 190 -9.65 2.14 14.44
N LEU A 191 -9.01 1.52 13.45
CA LEU A 191 -7.66 1.88 12.97
C LEU A 191 -7.70 2.89 11.83
N TRP A 192 -8.69 2.79 10.93
CA TRP A 192 -8.77 3.56 9.70
C TRP A 192 -9.98 4.50 9.76
N THR A 193 -9.76 5.73 10.19
CA THR A 193 -10.83 6.72 10.38
C THR A 193 -10.58 8.05 9.66
N TYR A 194 -9.35 8.32 9.24
CA TYR A 194 -8.92 9.57 8.63
C TYR A 194 -7.84 9.32 7.56
N PRO A 195 -7.76 10.14 6.49
CA PRO A 195 -8.60 11.30 6.18
C PRO A 195 -9.96 10.94 5.58
N LEU A 196 -10.95 11.81 5.80
CA LEU A 196 -12.33 11.56 5.39
C LEU A 196 -12.50 11.36 3.88
N ASP A 197 -11.67 12.01 3.05
CA ASP A 197 -11.68 11.82 1.61
C ASP A 197 -11.20 10.41 1.23
N ALA A 198 -10.15 9.89 1.87
CA ALA A 198 -9.71 8.51 1.69
C ALA A 198 -10.78 7.52 2.15
N MET A 199 -11.46 7.80 3.27
CA MET A 199 -12.56 6.96 3.75
C MET A 199 -13.70 6.88 2.75
N ARG A 200 -14.13 8.00 2.16
CA ARG A 200 -15.17 8.04 1.12
C ARG A 200 -14.75 7.32 -0.17
N ARG A 201 -13.45 7.32 -0.50
CA ARG A 201 -12.91 6.63 -1.67
C ARG A 201 -12.86 5.11 -1.52
N LEU A 202 -13.00 4.55 -0.32
CA LEU A 202 -13.07 3.10 -0.11
C LEU A 202 -14.35 2.50 -0.68
N GLY A 203 -15.46 3.24 -0.65
CA GLY A 203 -16.76 2.79 -1.16
C GLY A 203 -17.54 1.86 -0.22
N TYR A 204 -16.89 1.32 0.81
CA TYR A 204 -17.49 0.45 1.84
C TYR A 204 -16.60 0.39 3.09
N ASP A 205 -17.12 -0.18 4.18
CA ASP A 205 -16.37 -0.39 5.43
C ASP A 205 -15.32 -1.50 5.29
N ALA A 206 -14.19 -1.17 4.66
CA ALA A 206 -13.10 -2.12 4.42
C ALA A 206 -12.46 -2.62 5.71
N GLU A 207 -12.40 -1.78 6.76
CA GLU A 207 -11.86 -2.18 8.06
C GLU A 207 -12.74 -3.26 8.71
N GLN A 208 -14.06 -3.09 8.69
CA GLN A 208 -14.99 -4.10 9.19
C GLN A 208 -14.78 -5.45 8.48
N ARG A 209 -14.65 -5.45 7.14
CA ARG A 209 -14.38 -6.68 6.37
C ARG A 209 -13.06 -7.34 6.76
N PHE A 210 -12.01 -6.54 6.98
CA PHE A 210 -10.72 -7.05 7.47
C PHE A 210 -10.86 -7.71 8.85
N TRP A 211 -11.65 -7.13 9.75
CA TRP A 211 -11.91 -7.70 11.07
C TRP A 211 -12.79 -8.96 11.03
N GLU A 212 -13.75 -9.06 10.10
CA GLU A 212 -14.52 -10.30 9.87
C GLU A 212 -13.58 -11.46 9.53
N GLU A 213 -12.66 -11.26 8.57
CA GLU A 213 -11.67 -12.26 8.18
C GLU A 213 -10.68 -12.56 9.32
N THR A 214 -10.25 -11.52 10.04
CA THR A 214 -9.34 -11.68 11.19
C THR A 214 -9.98 -12.52 12.29
N MET A 215 -11.27 -12.29 12.57
CA MET A 215 -12.04 -13.09 13.52
C MET A 215 -12.18 -14.54 13.05
N SER A 216 -12.50 -14.75 11.77
CA SER A 216 -12.58 -16.08 11.16
C SER A 216 -11.26 -16.84 11.33
N VAL A 217 -10.13 -16.24 10.94
CA VAL A 217 -8.80 -16.85 11.03
C VAL A 217 -8.41 -17.09 12.48
N ALA A 218 -8.56 -16.09 13.37
CA ALA A 218 -8.21 -16.23 14.77
C ALA A 218 -9.00 -17.34 15.47
N CYS A 219 -10.30 -17.47 15.18
CA CYS A 219 -11.17 -18.44 15.86
C CYS A 219 -11.16 -19.84 15.25
N THR A 220 -10.76 -20.01 14.00
CA THR A 220 -10.71 -21.33 13.34
C THR A 220 -9.30 -21.89 13.22
N MET A 221 -8.27 -21.04 13.22
CA MET A 221 -6.89 -21.42 12.93
C MET A 221 -5.90 -21.08 14.06
N GLU A 222 -6.39 -20.78 15.28
CA GLU A 222 -5.54 -20.36 16.41
C GLU A 222 -4.34 -21.31 16.65
N THR A 223 -4.59 -22.62 16.53
CA THR A 223 -3.61 -23.68 16.80
C THR A 223 -2.79 -24.09 15.57
N VAL A 224 -3.11 -23.56 14.39
CA VAL A 224 -2.51 -23.97 13.11
C VAL A 224 -1.18 -23.26 12.88
N PHE A 225 -1.11 -21.96 13.20
CA PHE A 225 0.08 -21.17 12.92
C PHE A 225 1.22 -21.47 13.91
N VAL A 226 2.39 -21.82 13.38
CA VAL A 226 3.60 -22.08 14.19
C VAL A 226 3.95 -20.89 15.07
N THR A 227 3.78 -19.67 14.55
CA THR A 227 4.04 -18.41 15.26
C THR A 227 3.06 -18.12 16.39
N TRP A 228 1.91 -18.83 16.44
CA TRP A 228 0.89 -18.65 17.46
C TRP A 228 0.88 -19.76 18.51
N LYS A 229 1.73 -20.78 18.40
CA LYS A 229 1.76 -21.93 19.33
C LYS A 229 1.96 -21.55 20.81
N SER A 230 2.65 -20.45 21.09
CA SER A 230 2.87 -19.93 22.44
C SER A 230 1.84 -18.86 22.86
N LYS A 231 0.85 -18.59 22.01
CA LYS A 231 -0.22 -17.62 22.24
C LYS A 231 -1.50 -18.36 22.61
N SER A 232 -2.38 -17.69 23.35
CA SER A 232 -3.70 -18.20 23.70
C SER A 232 -4.66 -17.03 23.87
N GLY A 233 -5.95 -17.27 23.64
CA GLY A 233 -7.00 -16.26 23.78
C GLY A 233 -7.04 -15.26 22.63
N LEU A 234 -6.45 -15.59 21.46
CA LEU A 234 -6.46 -14.71 20.29
C LEU A 234 -7.89 -14.54 19.76
N CYS A 235 -8.64 -15.63 19.63
CA CYS A 235 -10.05 -15.58 19.23
C CYS A 235 -10.88 -14.69 20.18
N ASP A 236 -10.69 -14.85 21.49
CA ASP A 236 -11.43 -14.06 22.48
C ASP A 236 -11.04 -12.58 22.44
N GLY A 237 -9.75 -12.27 22.25
CA GLY A 237 -9.27 -10.89 22.09
C GLY A 237 -9.85 -10.21 20.86
N VAL A 238 -9.85 -10.88 19.71
CA VAL A 238 -10.47 -10.36 18.48
C VAL A 238 -11.98 -10.18 18.65
N ARG A 239 -12.68 -11.15 19.25
CA ARG A 239 -14.13 -11.06 19.50
C ARG A 239 -14.46 -9.91 20.47
N ALA A 240 -13.63 -9.68 21.49
CA ALA A 240 -13.81 -8.58 22.41
C ALA A 240 -13.68 -7.22 21.71
N HIS A 241 -12.67 -7.07 20.85
CA HIS A 241 -12.51 -5.86 20.04
C HIS A 241 -13.68 -5.67 19.06
N TRP A 242 -14.07 -6.73 18.36
CA TRP A 242 -15.21 -6.71 17.43
C TRP A 242 -16.49 -6.19 18.10
N LYS A 243 -16.84 -6.75 19.26
CA LYS A 243 -18.02 -6.32 20.04
C LYS A 243 -17.93 -4.86 20.47
N ALA A 244 -16.75 -4.43 20.93
CA ALA A 244 -16.55 -3.08 21.43
C ALA A 244 -16.60 -2.02 20.33
N VAL A 245 -16.18 -2.36 19.10
CA VAL A 245 -15.98 -1.40 18.01
C VAL A 245 -17.04 -1.50 16.91
N PHE A 246 -17.42 -2.70 16.48
CA PHE A 246 -18.27 -2.93 15.31
C PHE A 246 -19.72 -3.31 15.67
N GLU A 247 -19.97 -3.80 16.89
CA GLU A 247 -21.33 -4.05 17.41
C GLU A 247 -21.84 -2.95 18.35
N ASN A 248 -21.02 -1.92 18.62
CA ASN A 248 -21.38 -0.83 19.51
C ASN A 248 -22.10 0.29 18.74
N PRO A 249 -23.41 0.53 18.99
CA PRO A 249 -24.19 1.51 18.23
C PRO A 249 -23.82 2.97 18.55
N ASN A 250 -23.03 3.20 19.59
CA ASN A 250 -22.65 4.55 20.03
C ASN A 250 -21.33 5.04 19.41
N LEU A 251 -20.62 4.20 18.66
CA LEU A 251 -19.38 4.60 18.00
C LEU A 251 -19.66 5.24 16.65
N GLU A 252 -18.95 6.33 16.38
CA GLU A 252 -19.01 7.01 15.09
C GLU A 252 -18.38 6.14 14.00
N VAL A 253 -19.15 5.91 12.94
CA VAL A 253 -18.71 5.15 11.77
C VAL A 253 -18.31 6.14 10.66
N PRO A 254 -17.08 6.05 10.11
CA PRO A 254 -16.69 6.91 9.00
C PRO A 254 -17.65 6.80 7.81
N THR A 255 -17.83 7.90 7.07
CA THR A 255 -18.60 7.86 5.82
C THR A 255 -17.73 7.25 4.71
N PHE A 256 -18.19 6.13 4.14
CA PHE A 256 -17.43 5.38 3.13
C PHE A 256 -17.84 5.63 1.68
N THR A 257 -18.84 6.48 1.46
CA THR A 257 -19.32 6.88 0.13
C THR A 257 -19.55 8.38 0.12
N ASP A 258 -19.47 8.99 -1.06
CA ASP A 258 -19.92 10.37 -1.28
C ASP A 258 -21.46 10.49 -1.19
#